data_AF-A0A2U9B3C3-F1
#
_entry.id   AF-A0A2U9B3C3-F1
#
_cell.length_a   1.000
_cell.length_b   1.000
_cell.length_c   1.000
_cell.angle_alpha   90.00
_cell.angle_beta   90.00
_cell.angle_gamma   90.00
#
_symmetry.space_group_name_H-M   'P 1'
#
loop_
_entity.id
_entity.type
_entity.pdbx_description
1 polymer ?
#
loop_
_entity_poly.entity_id
_entity_poly.type
_entity_poly.pdbx_seq_one_letter_code
_entity_poly.pdbx_strand_id
1 'polypeptide(L)'
;MGSLRSLKTLEERDELVTAVLGFYTEGRVHAPLQQFREGLSVFCVLAAMEEHCDVLAPVFLADQKTLCASDVVALFVTRSFSLSGSNRKRAEIKTIAYWRDWLLRVEGKKVPNEKLFILVQRLSFTVY
;
A
#
# COMPACT_ATOMS: atom_id res chain seq x y z
N MET A 1 -30.05 1.03 -11.23
CA MET A 1 -30.43 -0.36 -10.92
C MET A 1 -29.82 -0.75 -9.59
N GLY A 2 -30.52 -0.50 -8.48
CA GLY A 2 -30.11 -0.95 -7.15
C GLY A 2 -31.13 -1.97 -6.68
N SER A 3 -30.75 -3.24 -6.62
CA SER A 3 -31.57 -4.29 -6.02
C SER A 3 -31.11 -4.46 -4.58
N LEU A 4 -31.97 -4.12 -3.61
CA LEU A 4 -31.78 -4.46 -2.21
C LEU A 4 -31.83 -5.98 -2.07
N ARG A 5 -30.66 -6.64 -2.15
CA ARG A 5 -30.52 -8.06 -1.85
C ARG A 5 -30.09 -8.21 -0.39
N SER A 6 -30.86 -9.00 0.37
CA SER A 6 -30.47 -9.41 1.72
C SER A 6 -29.36 -10.45 1.59
N LEU A 7 -28.15 -10.09 2.04
CA LEU A 7 -27.01 -10.99 2.13
C LEU A 7 -27.20 -11.91 3.34
N LYS A 8 -27.07 -13.21 3.14
CA LYS A 8 -27.28 -14.24 4.17
C LYS A 8 -25.99 -15.00 4.50
N THR A 9 -24.99 -14.97 3.62
CA THR A 9 -23.72 -15.68 3.82
C THR A 9 -22.49 -14.77 3.69
N LEU A 10 -21.34 -15.26 4.13
CA LEU A 10 -20.07 -14.53 4.03
C LEU A 10 -19.57 -14.48 2.58
N GLU A 11 -19.84 -15.51 1.80
CA GLU A 11 -19.49 -15.61 0.38
C GLU A 11 -20.25 -14.55 -0.44
N GLU A 12 -21.55 -14.37 -0.19
CA GLU A 12 -22.36 -13.33 -0.84
C GLU A 12 -21.88 -11.91 -0.49
N ARG A 13 -21.35 -11.72 0.72
CA ARG A 13 -20.72 -10.46 1.12
C ARG A 13 -19.42 -10.23 0.35
N ASP A 14 -18.58 -11.24 0.22
CA ASP A 14 -17.29 -11.13 -0.47
C ASP A 14 -17.47 -10.91 -1.97
N GLU A 15 -18.47 -11.55 -2.59
CA GLU A 15 -18.89 -11.28 -3.96
C GLU A 15 -19.39 -9.84 -4.14
N LEU A 16 -20.22 -9.34 -3.21
CA LEU A 16 -20.68 -7.95 -3.27
C LEU A 16 -19.52 -6.97 -3.11
N VAL A 17 -18.62 -7.21 -2.15
CA VAL A 17 -17.43 -6.36 -1.94
C VAL A 17 -16.55 -6.36 -3.18
N THR A 18 -16.35 -7.53 -3.81
CA THR A 18 -15.59 -7.65 -5.07
C THR A 18 -16.27 -6.89 -6.21
N ALA A 19 -17.58 -7.03 -6.36
CA ALA A 19 -18.35 -6.32 -7.39
C ALA A 19 -18.36 -4.79 -7.17
N VAL A 20 -18.46 -4.34 -5.92
CA VAL A 20 -18.37 -2.92 -5.54
C VAL A 20 -16.97 -2.40 -5.81
N LEU A 21 -15.93 -3.14 -5.41
CA LEU A 21 -14.55 -2.78 -5.71
C LEU A 21 -14.37 -2.67 -7.22
N GLY A 22 -14.70 -3.69 -8.02
CA GLY A 22 -14.65 -3.62 -9.48
C GLY A 22 -15.42 -2.44 -10.06
N PHE A 23 -16.64 -2.15 -9.58
CA PHE A 23 -17.39 -0.99 -10.05
C PHE A 23 -16.70 0.35 -9.74
N TYR A 24 -16.13 0.51 -8.55
CA TYR A 24 -15.50 1.76 -8.13
C TYR A 24 -14.05 1.91 -8.61
N THR A 25 -13.29 0.83 -8.69
CA THR A 25 -11.88 0.82 -9.10
C THR A 25 -11.74 0.69 -10.61
N GLU A 26 -12.62 -0.08 -11.26
CA GLU A 26 -12.55 -0.39 -12.68
C GLU A 26 -13.51 0.49 -13.47
N GLY A 27 -14.78 0.60 -13.05
CA GLY A 27 -15.81 1.33 -13.80
C GLY A 27 -15.46 2.80 -14.13
N ARG A 28 -14.71 3.50 -13.28
CA ARG A 28 -14.31 4.91 -13.51
C ARG A 28 -13.11 5.07 -14.43
N VAL A 29 -12.21 4.09 -14.45
CA VAL A 29 -10.94 4.15 -15.21
C VAL A 29 -10.96 3.26 -16.44
N HIS A 30 -11.97 2.38 -16.57
CA HIS A 30 -12.06 1.37 -17.61
C HIS A 30 -12.05 1.98 -19.01
N ALA A 31 -12.89 2.98 -19.30
CA ALA A 31 -12.91 3.62 -20.61
C ALA A 31 -11.60 4.36 -20.93
N PRO A 32 -11.03 5.21 -20.04
CA PRO A 32 -9.70 5.79 -20.25
C PRO A 32 -8.58 4.75 -20.42
N LEU A 33 -8.60 3.66 -19.65
CA LEU A 33 -7.61 2.59 -19.76
C LEU A 33 -7.72 1.83 -21.08
N GLN A 34 -8.93 1.57 -21.56
CA GLN A 34 -9.13 0.95 -22.87
C GLN A 34 -8.60 1.85 -23.99
N GLN A 35 -8.92 3.14 -23.98
CA GLN A 35 -8.40 4.10 -24.96
C GLN A 35 -6.87 4.21 -24.91
N PHE A 36 -6.29 4.19 -23.70
CA PHE A 36 -4.85 4.17 -23.53
C PHE A 36 -4.22 2.91 -24.11
N ARG A 37 -4.80 1.73 -23.83
CA ARG A 37 -4.36 0.44 -24.38
C ARG A 37 -4.44 0.41 -25.91
N GLU A 38 -5.54 0.91 -26.47
CA GLU A 38 -5.72 1.04 -27.92
C GLU A 38 -4.65 1.95 -28.53
N GLY A 39 -4.42 3.12 -27.95
CA GLY A 39 -3.36 4.05 -28.39
C GLY A 39 -1.96 3.44 -28.36
N LEU A 40 -1.63 2.68 -27.31
CA LEU A 40 -0.36 1.95 -27.21
C LEU A 40 -0.26 0.78 -28.22
N SER A 41 -1.40 0.16 -28.54
CA SER A 41 -1.46 -0.93 -29.53
C SER A 41 -1.21 -0.43 -30.95
N VAL A 42 -1.68 0.77 -31.29
CA VAL A 42 -1.48 1.39 -32.63
C VAL A 42 -0.01 1.50 -32.99
N PHE A 43 0.86 1.77 -32.02
CA PHE A 43 2.30 1.89 -32.23
C PHE A 43 3.08 0.60 -31.91
N CYS A 44 2.40 -0.53 -31.73
CA CYS A 44 2.98 -1.80 -31.25
C CYS A 44 3.73 -1.69 -29.90
N VAL A 45 3.59 -0.56 -29.21
CA VAL A 45 4.25 -0.31 -27.93
C VAL A 45 3.72 -1.31 -26.93
N LEU A 46 2.39 -1.51 -26.86
CA LEU A 46 1.78 -2.42 -25.90
C LEU A 46 2.37 -3.85 -25.95
N ALA A 47 2.58 -4.41 -27.16
CA ALA A 47 3.17 -5.74 -27.31
C ALA A 47 4.62 -5.77 -26.79
N ALA A 48 5.41 -4.74 -27.11
CA ALA A 48 6.76 -4.58 -26.55
C ALA A 48 6.75 -4.37 -25.03
N MET A 49 5.70 -3.72 -24.48
CA MET A 49 5.56 -3.57 -23.03
C MET A 49 5.23 -4.90 -22.33
N GLU A 50 4.38 -5.72 -22.94
CA GLU A 50 4.01 -7.04 -22.42
C GLU A 50 5.20 -8.02 -22.50
N GLU A 51 6.02 -7.94 -23.55
CA GLU A 51 7.21 -8.77 -23.76
C GLU A 51 8.42 -8.35 -22.88
N HIS A 52 8.57 -7.05 -22.61
CA HIS A 52 9.71 -6.47 -21.87
C HIS A 52 9.25 -5.62 -20.67
N CYS A 53 8.35 -6.18 -19.87
CA CYS A 53 7.75 -5.49 -18.73
C CYS A 53 8.80 -5.07 -17.67
N ASP A 54 9.88 -5.83 -17.54
CA ASP A 54 11.01 -5.56 -16.65
C ASP A 54 11.81 -4.30 -17.05
N VAL A 55 11.94 -4.03 -18.35
CA VAL A 55 12.64 -2.85 -18.88
C VAL A 55 11.83 -1.58 -18.67
N LEU A 56 10.50 -1.69 -18.71
CA LEU A 56 9.58 -0.56 -18.54
C LEU A 56 9.16 -0.31 -17.10
N ALA A 57 9.31 -1.31 -16.23
CA ALA A 57 9.11 -1.17 -14.79
C ALA A 57 9.78 0.10 -14.22
N PRO A 58 11.08 0.40 -14.46
CA PRO A 58 11.70 1.64 -13.96
C PRO A 58 11.22 2.93 -14.64
N VAL A 59 10.59 2.85 -15.82
CA VAL A 59 10.06 4.01 -16.55
C VAL A 59 8.69 4.43 -16.00
N PHE A 60 7.84 3.45 -15.68
CA PHE A 60 6.46 3.68 -15.22
C PHE A 60 6.30 3.58 -13.70
N LEU A 61 7.08 2.74 -13.04
CA LEU A 61 7.14 2.67 -11.59
C LEU A 61 8.27 3.61 -11.15
N ALA A 62 7.96 4.53 -10.25
CA ALA A 62 8.99 5.32 -9.59
C ALA A 62 10.08 4.38 -9.07
N ASP A 63 11.35 4.74 -9.31
CA ASP A 63 12.53 3.98 -8.92
C ASP A 63 12.27 3.29 -7.58
N GLN A 64 12.26 1.96 -7.58
CA GLN A 64 11.99 1.15 -6.39
C GLN A 64 13.21 1.29 -5.47
N LYS A 65 13.38 2.47 -4.88
CA LYS A 65 14.27 2.65 -3.75
C LYS A 65 13.81 1.63 -2.72
N THR A 66 14.63 0.60 -2.56
CA THR A 66 14.41 -0.40 -1.54
C THR A 66 14.45 0.36 -0.22
N LEU A 67 13.29 0.45 0.45
CA LEU A 67 13.17 1.22 1.67
C LEU A 67 14.03 0.56 2.74
N CYS A 68 15.06 1.28 3.17
CA CYS A 68 15.90 0.86 4.28
C CYS A 68 15.16 1.07 5.61
N ALA A 69 15.59 0.38 6.67
CA ALA A 69 15.06 0.60 8.01
C ALA A 69 15.18 2.09 8.39
N SER A 70 16.26 2.75 7.97
CA SER A 70 16.47 4.19 8.16
C SER A 70 15.39 5.04 7.48
N ASP A 71 14.98 4.69 6.25
CA ASP A 71 13.93 5.39 5.52
C ASP A 71 12.57 5.25 6.21
N VAL A 72 12.24 4.03 6.67
CA VAL A 72 10.99 3.77 7.39
C VAL A 72 11.01 4.44 8.77
N VAL A 73 12.15 4.41 9.47
CA VAL A 73 12.34 5.09 10.77
C VAL A 73 12.16 6.60 10.65
N ALA A 74 12.57 7.21 9.53
CA ALA A 74 12.38 8.63 9.26
C ALA A 74 10.90 9.03 9.13
N LEU A 75 9.99 8.08 8.87
CA LEU A 75 8.54 8.33 8.88
C LEU A 75 7.97 8.44 10.30
N PHE A 76 8.66 7.90 11.31
CA PHE A 76 8.24 7.97 12.73
C PHE A 76 8.61 9.31 13.39
N VAL A 77 8.51 10.41 12.65
CA VAL A 77 8.58 11.75 13.24
C VAL A 77 7.19 12.07 13.78
N THR A 78 6.92 11.67 15.02
CA THR A 78 5.72 12.11 15.73
C THR A 78 5.83 13.62 15.96
N ARG A 79 5.05 14.38 15.19
CA ARG A 79 4.99 15.87 15.23
C ARG A 79 4.70 16.41 16.63
N SER A 80 4.07 15.61 17.48
CA SER A 80 3.86 15.89 18.90
C SER A 80 4.07 14.62 19.71
N PHE A 81 4.91 14.72 20.74
CA PHE A 81 4.96 13.72 21.79
C PHE A 81 4.13 14.19 22.98
N SER A 82 3.68 13.26 23.80
CA SER A 82 3.07 13.59 25.10
C SER A 82 4.05 14.34 25.99
N LEU A 83 3.52 15.08 26.96
CA LEU A 83 4.30 15.88 27.90
C LEU A 83 5.44 15.09 28.56
N SER A 84 6.59 15.74 28.70
CA SER A 84 7.76 15.21 29.38
C SER A 84 7.41 14.74 30.80
N GLY A 85 7.88 13.54 31.17
CA GLY A 85 7.60 12.94 32.48
C GLY A 85 6.30 12.13 32.56
N SER A 86 5.40 12.22 31.57
CA SER A 86 4.18 11.38 31.56
C SER A 86 4.50 9.91 31.29
N ASN A 87 3.68 9.01 31.88
CA ASN A 87 3.74 7.59 31.57
C ASN A 87 3.47 7.32 30.08
N ARG A 88 2.64 8.16 29.45
CA ARG A 88 2.34 8.11 28.02
C ARG A 88 3.58 8.40 27.17
N LYS A 89 4.35 9.45 27.50
CA LYS A 89 5.63 9.75 26.84
C LYS A 89 6.64 8.62 26.97
N ARG A 90 6.70 7.96 28.14
CA ARG A 90 7.56 6.79 28.36
C ARG A 90 7.17 5.61 27.45
N ALA A 91 5.87 5.36 27.31
CA ALA A 91 5.35 4.31 26.43
C ALA A 91 5.59 4.64 24.94
N GLU A 92 5.42 5.90 24.52
CA GLU A 92 5.73 6.37 23.17
C GLU A 92 7.20 6.15 22.81
N ILE A 93 8.12 6.57 23.68
CA ILE A 93 9.57 6.38 23.48
C ILE A 93 9.92 4.89 23.39
N LYS A 94 9.40 4.07 24.31
CA LYS A 94 9.68 2.62 24.33
C LYS A 94 9.17 1.94 23.06
N THR A 95 8.00 2.34 22.58
CA THR A 95 7.40 1.83 21.34
C THR A 95 8.24 2.18 20.13
N ILE A 96 8.67 3.45 20.00
CA ILE A 96 9.54 3.88 18.88
C ILE A 96 10.89 3.16 18.91
N ALA A 97 11.51 3.02 20.08
CA ALA A 97 12.78 2.30 20.22
C ALA A 97 12.64 0.83 19.81
N TYR A 98 11.58 0.16 20.26
CA TYR A 98 11.28 -1.21 19.86
C TYR A 98 11.16 -1.36 18.33
N TRP A 99 10.43 -0.46 17.67
CA TRP A 99 10.24 -0.53 16.22
C TRP A 99 11.53 -0.25 15.45
N ARG A 100 12.36 0.68 15.91
CA ARG A 100 13.70 0.93 15.33
C ARG A 100 14.57 -0.32 15.38
N ASP A 101 14.67 -0.95 16.55
CA ASP A 101 15.46 -2.16 16.73
C ASP A 101 14.90 -3.33 15.92
N TRP A 102 13.57 -3.44 15.83
CA TRP A 102 12.93 -4.47 15.02
C TRP A 102 13.17 -4.27 13.52
N LEU A 103 13.02 -3.04 13.01
CA LEU A 103 13.25 -2.71 11.60
C LEU A 103 14.69 -3.00 11.18
N LEU A 104 15.67 -2.66 12.01
CA LEU A 104 17.09 -2.98 11.76
C LEU A 104 17.35 -4.50 11.73
N ARG A 105 16.70 -5.28 12.59
CA ARG A 105 16.80 -6.75 12.58
C ARG A 105 16.14 -7.39 11.36
N VAL A 106 15.08 -6.76 10.87
CA VAL A 106 14.29 -7.20 9.72
C VAL A 106 15.00 -6.84 8.44
N GLU A 107 15.64 -5.69 8.32
CA GLU A 107 16.39 -5.27 7.13
C GLU A 107 17.55 -6.24 6.78
N GLY A 108 18.17 -6.86 7.78
CA GLY A 108 19.16 -7.94 7.57
C GLY A 108 18.56 -9.29 7.13
N LYS A 109 17.24 -9.41 7.01
CA LYS A 109 16.50 -10.62 6.61
C LYS A 109 15.59 -10.24 5.43
N LYS A 110 15.57 -11.00 4.33
CA LYS A 110 14.56 -10.73 3.27
C LYS A 110 13.15 -10.98 3.84
N VAL A 111 12.47 -9.94 4.28
CA VAL A 111 11.11 -10.04 4.84
C VAL A 111 10.11 -9.55 3.78
N PRO A 112 9.01 -10.30 3.51
CA PRO A 112 8.08 -9.94 2.45
C PRO A 112 7.41 -8.57 2.68
N ASN A 113 7.23 -7.81 1.59
CA ASN A 113 6.65 -6.46 1.56
C ASN A 113 5.25 -6.36 2.22
N GLU A 114 4.50 -7.47 2.30
CA GLU A 114 3.20 -7.55 2.97
C GLU A 114 3.25 -7.16 4.47
N LYS A 115 4.37 -7.44 5.15
CA LYS A 115 4.54 -7.10 6.58
C LYS A 115 4.87 -5.62 6.79
N LEU A 116 5.54 -4.99 5.82
CA LEU A 116 5.83 -3.55 5.82
C LEU A 116 4.55 -2.73 5.59
N PHE A 117 3.65 -3.18 4.71
CA PHE A 117 2.38 -2.51 4.47
C PHE A 117 1.47 -2.48 5.71
N ILE A 118 1.33 -3.62 6.40
CA ILE A 118 0.55 -3.72 7.65
C ILE A 118 1.14 -2.84 8.76
N LEU A 119 2.47 -2.69 8.79
CA LEU A 119 3.18 -1.84 9.75
C LEU A 119 2.81 -0.36 9.54
N VAL A 120 2.93 0.14 8.30
CA VAL A 120 2.59 1.53 7.95
C VAL A 120 1.14 1.81 8.29
N GLN A 121 0.23 0.91 7.94
CA GLN A 121 -1.19 1.07 8.23
C GLN A 121 -1.48 1.08 9.74
N ARG A 122 -0.86 0.22 10.56
CA ARG A 122 -1.12 0.25 12.02
C ARG A 122 -0.57 1.49 12.71
N LEU A 123 0.55 2.02 12.24
CA LEU A 123 1.18 3.20 12.83
C LEU A 123 0.45 4.50 12.47
N SER A 124 -0.05 4.63 11.24
CA SER A 124 -0.85 5.79 10.84
C SER A 124 -2.16 5.93 11.63
N PHE A 125 -2.73 4.82 12.11
CA PHE A 125 -4.00 4.81 12.85
C PHE A 125 -3.85 4.90 14.38
N THR A 126 -2.63 4.76 14.92
CA THR A 126 -2.41 4.82 16.39
C THR A 126 -2.12 6.26 16.88
N VAL A 127 -2.03 7.24 15.98
CA VAL A 127 -1.64 8.63 16.28
C VAL A 127 -2.83 9.61 16.32
N TYR A 128 -4.08 9.12 16.23
CA TYR A 128 -5.29 9.92 16.49
C TYR A 128 -5.86 9.65 17.88
#